data_AF-A0A7L3GN95-F1
#
_entry.id   AF-A0A7L3GN95-F1
#
_cell.length_a   1.000
_cell.length_b   1.000
_cell.length_c   1.000
_cell.angle_alpha   90.00
_cell.angle_beta   90.00
_cell.angle_gamma   90.00
#
_symmetry.space_group_name_H-M   'P 1'
#
loop_
_entity.id
_entity.type
_entity.pdbx_description
1 polymer ?
#
loop_
_entity_poly.entity_id
_entity_poly.type
_entity_poly.pdbx_seq_one_letter_code
_entity_poly.pdbx_strand_id
1 'polypeptide(L)'
;GPMIYKTYLKTEHSDENIEFWLACEAYKKITSQRKRTSMARKLFTNYIQPEAPNVVFLFPINIDSPARKAIIRNIQEPTQSCFDEAQRIIYMHMERDSYPRFLESKFYQKLKHSLQTNGNNSMIN
;
A
#
# COMPACT_ATOMS: atom_id res chain seq x y z
N GLY A 1 10.08 -5.88 7.34
CA GLY A 1 10.22 -4.80 6.34
C GLY A 1 9.12 -4.91 5.28
N PRO A 2 8.78 -3.82 4.56
CA PRO A 2 7.62 -3.74 3.66
C PRO A 2 7.55 -4.84 2.58
N MET A 3 8.69 -5.33 2.11
CA MET A 3 8.77 -6.40 1.11
C MET A 3 8.23 -7.74 1.63
N ILE A 4 8.48 -8.06 2.90
CA ILE A 4 8.04 -9.30 3.56
C ILE A 4 6.52 -9.28 3.73
N TYR A 5 5.98 -8.12 4.09
CA TYR A 5 4.55 -7.89 4.19
C TYR A 5 3.87 -8.00 2.81
N LYS A 6 4.47 -7.44 1.76
CA LYS A 6 3.98 -7.59 0.38
C LYS A 6 3.95 -9.05 -0.08
N THR A 7 4.98 -9.85 0.21
CA THR A 7 5.00 -11.28 -0.13
C THR A 7 3.90 -12.05 0.59
N TYR A 8 3.63 -11.74 1.86
CA TYR A 8 2.52 -12.34 2.60
C TYR A 8 1.16 -11.96 1.99
N LEU A 9 0.93 -10.67 1.72
CA LEU A 9 -0.32 -10.22 1.12
C LEU A 9 -0.58 -10.81 -0.27
N LYS A 10 0.48 -11.07 -1.06
CA LYS A 10 0.38 -11.79 -2.33
C LYS A 10 -0.17 -13.20 -2.20
N THR A 11 0.09 -13.87 -1.08
CA THR A 11 -0.44 -15.22 -0.82
C THR A 11 -1.94 -15.20 -0.50
N GLU A 12 -2.47 -14.06 -0.06
CA GLU A 12 -3.88 -13.84 0.25
C GLU A 12 -4.60 -13.00 -0.82
N HIS A 13 -3.97 -12.79 -1.98
CA HIS A 13 -4.48 -11.90 -3.05
C HIS A 13 -4.91 -10.51 -2.54
N SER A 14 -4.20 -9.99 -1.53
CA SER A 14 -4.55 -8.76 -0.81
C SER A 14 -3.43 -7.71 -0.87
N ASP A 15 -2.52 -7.81 -1.86
CA ASP A 15 -1.35 -6.94 -1.98
C ASP A 15 -1.62 -5.59 -2.64
N GLU A 16 -2.80 -5.40 -3.22
CA GLU A 16 -3.25 -4.15 -3.85
C GLU A 16 -3.05 -2.93 -2.95
N ASN A 17 -3.31 -3.07 -1.65
CA ASN A 17 -3.17 -2.02 -0.64
C ASN A 17 -1.71 -1.56 -0.48
N ILE A 18 -0.78 -2.50 -0.34
CA ILE A 18 0.65 -2.17 -0.20
C ILE A 18 1.22 -1.69 -1.54
N GLU A 19 0.72 -2.19 -2.67
CA GLU A 19 1.12 -1.72 -3.99
C GLU A 19 0.72 -0.27 -4.23
N PHE A 20 -0.53 0.10 -3.89
CA PHE A 20 -0.96 1.50 -3.97
C PHE A 20 -0.15 2.39 -3.03
N TRP A 21 0.08 1.96 -1.79
CA TRP A 21 0.86 2.73 -0.82
C TRP A 21 2.28 2.99 -1.32
N LEU A 22 2.95 1.97 -1.86
CA LEU A 22 4.29 2.11 -2.46
C LEU A 22 4.28 3.00 -3.70
N ALA A 23 3.22 2.93 -4.51
CA ALA A 23 3.08 3.77 -5.68
C ALA A 23 2.87 5.25 -5.30
N CYS A 24 2.16 5.53 -4.19
CA CYS A 24 2.06 6.87 -3.62
C CYS A 24 3.40 7.40 -3.12
N GLU A 25 4.20 6.57 -2.43
CA GLU A 25 5.56 6.94 -2.01
C GLU A 25 6.48 7.25 -3.20
N ALA A 26 6.39 6.46 -4.27
CA ALA A 26 7.12 6.73 -5.51
C ALA A 26 6.64 8.03 -6.17
N TYR A 27 5.32 8.27 -6.16
CA TYR A 27 4.71 9.48 -6.72
C TYR A 27 5.19 10.77 -6.04
N LYS A 28 5.32 10.77 -4.70
CA LYS A 28 5.81 11.92 -3.92
C LYS A 28 7.22 12.35 -4.34
N LYS A 29 8.07 11.40 -4.76
CA LYS A 29 9.45 11.64 -5.19
C LYS A 29 9.54 12.25 -6.60
N ILE A 30 8.43 12.37 -7.33
CA ILE A 30 8.42 12.91 -8.69
C ILE A 30 8.53 14.44 -8.64
N THR A 31 9.68 14.96 -9.09
CA THR A 31 9.94 16.40 -9.20
C THR A 31 9.36 17.01 -10.48
N SER A 32 9.36 16.27 -11.59
CA SER A 32 8.85 16.75 -12.89
C SER A 32 7.32 16.80 -12.93
N GLN A 33 6.76 17.99 -13.19
CA GLN A 33 5.32 18.19 -13.29
C GLN A 33 4.67 17.31 -14.37
N ARG A 34 5.29 17.19 -15.55
CA ARG A 34 4.78 16.35 -16.64
C ARG A 34 4.70 14.87 -16.23
N LYS A 35 5.75 14.34 -15.59
CA LYS A 35 5.75 12.96 -15.09
C LYS A 35 4.72 12.77 -13.98
N ARG A 36 4.57 13.77 -13.11
CA ARG A 36 3.59 13.77 -12.01
C ARG A 36 2.17 13.67 -12.55
N THR A 37 1.80 14.51 -13.51
CA THR A 37 0.47 14.46 -14.13
C THR A 37 0.19 13.11 -14.79
N SER A 38 1.16 12.56 -15.51
CA SER A 38 1.01 11.23 -16.14
C SER A 38 0.82 10.12 -15.10
N MET A 39 1.62 10.12 -14.03
CA MET A 39 1.52 9.13 -12.96
C MET A 39 0.26 9.29 -12.12
N ALA A 40 -0.19 10.52 -11.86
CA ALA A 40 -1.43 10.78 -11.13
C ALA A 40 -2.62 10.16 -11.88
N ARG A 41 -2.72 10.39 -13.19
CA ARG A 41 -3.75 9.78 -14.05
C ARG A 41 -3.69 8.27 -14.02
N LYS A 42 -2.49 7.70 -14.12
CA LYS A 42 -2.31 6.23 -14.06
C LYS A 42 -2.76 5.65 -12.72
N LEU A 43 -2.40 6.28 -11.60
CA LEU A 43 -2.82 5.82 -10.26
C LEU A 43 -4.33 5.91 -10.09
N PHE A 44 -4.95 6.96 -10.61
CA PHE A 44 -6.39 7.11 -10.58
C PHE A 44 -7.12 6.04 -11.40
N THR A 45 -6.71 5.82 -12.64
CA THR A 45 -7.31 4.78 -13.50
C THR A 45 -7.11 3.38 -12.95
N ASN A 46 -5.96 3.09 -12.33
CA ASN A 46 -5.65 1.75 -11.86
C ASN A 46 -6.26 1.39 -10.50
N TYR A 47 -6.55 2.38 -9.64
CA TYR A 47 -6.92 2.12 -8.24
C TYR A 47 -8.16 2.89 -7.74
N ILE A 48 -8.65 3.91 -8.46
CA ILE A 48 -9.69 4.84 -7.96
C ILE A 48 -10.92 4.91 -8.87
N GLN A 49 -10.73 4.63 -10.16
CA GLN A 49 -11.81 4.60 -11.13
C GLN A 49 -12.75 3.39 -10.87
N PRO A 50 -14.08 3.55 -10.95
CA PRO A 50 -15.03 2.47 -10.63
C PRO A 50 -14.85 1.20 -11.49
N GLU A 51 -14.34 1.36 -12.71
CA GLU A 51 -14.08 0.28 -13.65
C GLU A 51 -12.62 -0.21 -13.64
N ALA A 52 -11.82 0.15 -12.61
CA ALA A 52 -10.42 -0.24 -12.56
C ALA A 52 -10.26 -1.77 -12.43
N PRO A 53 -9.33 -2.40 -13.17
CA PRO A 53 -9.11 -3.85 -13.09
C PRO A 53 -8.57 -4.29 -11.72
N ASN A 54 -7.90 -3.37 -11.00
CA ASN A 54 -7.46 -3.53 -9.62
C ASN A 54 -8.25 -2.59 -8.71
N VAL A 55 -9.58 -2.45 -8.91
CA VAL A 55 -10.46 -1.78 -7.94
C VAL A 55 -10.05 -2.32 -6.59
N VAL A 56 -9.37 -1.48 -5.82
CA VAL A 56 -9.02 -1.83 -4.47
C VAL A 56 -10.37 -2.10 -3.82
N PHE A 57 -10.56 -3.29 -3.24
CA PHE A 57 -11.76 -3.71 -2.51
C PHE A 57 -11.97 -2.82 -1.26
N LEU A 58 -12.10 -1.53 -1.48
CA LEU A 58 -12.13 -0.46 -0.50
C LEU A 58 -13.55 -0.31 -0.01
N PHE A 59 -13.92 -1.20 0.88
CA PHE A 59 -15.12 -1.04 1.69
C PHE A 59 -15.20 0.34 2.41
N PRO A 60 -14.10 1.10 2.67
CA PRO A 60 -14.23 2.49 3.13
C PRO A 60 -13.92 3.59 2.09
N ILE A 61 -13.42 3.29 0.88
CA ILE A 61 -13.52 4.23 -0.25
C ILE A 61 -14.78 3.87 -1.03
N ASN A 62 -15.91 3.92 -0.30
CA ASN A 62 -17.21 3.99 -0.92
C ASN A 62 -17.18 5.13 -1.97
N ILE A 63 -17.90 4.95 -3.07
CA ILE A 63 -17.97 5.86 -4.22
C ILE A 63 -18.27 7.32 -3.80
N ASP A 64 -18.86 7.50 -2.61
CA ASP A 64 -19.19 8.78 -1.96
C ASP A 64 -18.19 9.33 -0.94
N SER A 65 -17.08 8.63 -0.69
CA SER A 65 -16.08 9.03 0.30
C SER A 65 -15.49 10.41 -0.05
N PRO A 66 -15.42 11.35 0.93
CA PRO A 66 -14.78 12.65 0.75
C PRO A 66 -13.35 12.54 0.20
N ALA A 67 -12.62 11.47 0.53
CA ALA A 67 -11.28 11.22 0.02
C ALA A 67 -11.26 11.00 -1.51
N ARG A 68 -12.24 10.28 -2.05
CA ARG A 68 -12.35 10.07 -3.51
C ARG A 68 -12.68 11.37 -4.23
N LYS A 69 -13.63 12.15 -3.70
CA LYS A 69 -14.00 13.48 -4.24
C LYS A 69 -12.80 14.43 -4.21
N ALA A 70 -12.00 14.41 -3.14
CA ALA A 70 -10.77 15.19 -3.03
C ALA A 70 -9.75 14.79 -4.11
N ILE A 71 -9.53 13.49 -4.35
CA ILE A 71 -8.58 13.02 -5.37
C ILE A 71 -9.07 13.38 -6.78
N ILE A 72 -10.37 13.23 -7.07
CA ILE A 72 -10.97 13.65 -8.35
C ILE A 72 -10.74 15.14 -8.61
N ARG A 73 -10.82 15.99 -7.57
CA ARG A 73 -10.51 17.42 -7.69
C ARG A 73 -9.01 17.64 -7.90
N ASN A 74 -8.17 17.00 -7.09
CA ASN A 74 -6.74 17.21 -7.06
C ASN A 74 -6.04 16.66 -8.33
N ILE A 75 -6.66 15.76 -9.08
CA ILE A 75 -6.07 15.23 -10.32
C ILE A 75 -6.10 16.21 -11.49
N GLN A 76 -6.90 17.27 -11.40
CA GLN A 76 -6.89 18.36 -12.38
C GLN A 76 -5.57 19.14 -12.28
N GLU A 77 -5.09 19.37 -11.06
CA GLU A 77 -3.80 19.99 -10.76
C GLU A 77 -2.99 19.14 -9.77
N PRO A 78 -2.34 18.06 -10.25
CA PRO A 78 -1.71 17.09 -9.37
C PRO A 78 -0.51 17.68 -8.64
N THR A 79 -0.65 17.76 -7.31
CA THR A 79 0.40 18.10 -6.36
C THR A 79 1.09 16.85 -5.80
N GLN A 80 2.20 17.00 -5.08
CA GLN A 80 2.86 15.87 -4.41
C GLN A 80 1.97 15.22 -3.33
N SER A 81 1.08 16.00 -2.72
CA SER A 81 0.14 15.56 -1.68
C SER A 81 -1.20 15.04 -2.22
N CYS A 82 -1.34 14.91 -3.55
CA CYS A 82 -2.59 14.53 -4.21
C CYS A 82 -3.23 13.24 -3.66
N PHE A 83 -2.40 12.30 -3.18
CA PHE A 83 -2.84 10.99 -2.70
C PHE A 83 -2.64 10.78 -1.18
N ASP A 84 -2.24 11.81 -0.42
CA ASP A 84 -1.88 11.65 1.00
C ASP A 84 -3.04 11.08 1.83
N GLU A 85 -4.26 11.58 1.61
CA GLU A 85 -5.42 11.12 2.36
C GLU A 85 -5.81 9.67 2.01
N ALA A 86 -5.74 9.28 0.73
CA ALA A 86 -5.94 7.89 0.33
C ALA A 86 -4.86 6.98 0.93
N GLN A 87 -3.61 7.42 0.90
CA GLN A 87 -2.49 6.67 1.45
C GLN A 87 -2.65 6.48 2.97
N ARG A 88 -3.14 7.49 3.69
CA ARG A 88 -3.44 7.41 5.13
C ARG A 88 -4.56 6.42 5.43
N ILE A 89 -5.65 6.46 4.66
CA ILE A 89 -6.78 5.53 4.80
C ILE A 89 -6.31 4.08 4.59
N ILE A 90 -5.52 3.85 3.54
CA ILE A 90 -4.98 2.53 3.24
C ILE A 90 -3.99 2.05 4.30
N TYR A 91 -3.15 2.95 4.83
CA TYR A 91 -2.28 2.62 5.96
C TYR A 91 -3.08 2.17 7.19
N MET A 92 -4.09 2.93 7.62
CA MET A 92 -4.93 2.56 8.77
C MET A 92 -5.69 1.24 8.54
N HIS A 93 -6.11 0.99 7.30
CA HIS A 93 -6.77 -0.27 6.95
C HIS A 93 -5.79 -1.45 7.04
N MET A 94 -4.60 -1.32 6.46
CA MET A 94 -3.54 -2.33 6.61
C MET A 94 -3.22 -2.59 8.08
N GLU A 95 -3.09 -1.54 8.90
CA GLU A 95 -2.79 -1.63 10.33
C GLU A 95 -3.89 -2.35 11.13
N ARG A 96 -5.17 -2.16 10.79
CA ARG A 96 -6.30 -2.79 11.49
C ARG A 96 -6.63 -4.21 11.03
N ASP A 97 -6.37 -4.53 9.76
CA ASP A 97 -6.90 -5.75 9.16
C ASP A 97 -5.81 -6.78 8.83
N SER A 98 -4.89 -6.41 7.95
CA SER A 98 -3.92 -7.34 7.38
C SER A 98 -2.60 -7.39 8.18
N TYR A 99 -2.28 -6.34 8.95
CA TYR A 99 -1.09 -6.28 9.79
C TYR A 99 -1.16 -7.19 11.03
N PRO A 100 -2.28 -7.27 11.79
CA PRO A 100 -2.41 -8.24 12.88
C PRO A 100 -2.35 -9.67 12.37
N ARG A 101 -3.03 -9.97 11.25
CA ARG A 101 -2.98 -11.29 10.60
C ARG A 101 -1.57 -11.65 10.12
N PHE A 102 -0.83 -10.69 9.58
CA PHE A 102 0.58 -10.88 9.22
C PHE A 102 1.43 -11.28 10.43
N LEU A 103 1.26 -10.59 11.58
CA LEU A 103 2.00 -10.90 12.81
C LEU A 103 1.65 -12.27 13.39
N GLU A 104 0.39 -12.69 13.27
CA GLU A 104 -0.10 -14.00 13.70
C GLU A 104 0.20 -15.12 12.69
N SER A 105 0.52 -14.77 11.45
CA SER A 105 0.73 -15.74 10.38
C SER A 105 1.90 -16.68 10.67
N LYS A 106 1.75 -17.95 10.25
CA LYS A 106 2.85 -18.93 10.27
C LYS A 106 4.08 -18.44 9.49
N PHE A 107 3.90 -17.53 8.54
CA PHE A 107 4.98 -16.93 7.75
C PHE A 107 5.88 -16.03 8.62
N TYR A 108 5.30 -15.10 9.38
CA TYR A 108 6.06 -14.24 10.28
C TYR A 108 6.66 -15.02 11.47
N GLN A 109 5.91 -16.00 12.02
CA GLN A 109 6.42 -16.84 13.10
C GLN A 109 7.63 -17.69 12.67
N LYS A 110 7.63 -18.25 11.45
CA LYS A 110 8.80 -18.96 10.89
C LYS A 110 10.00 -18.04 10.68
N LEU A 111 9.77 -16.81 10.20
CA LEU A 111 10.84 -15.82 10.05
C LEU A 111 11.44 -15.44 11.40
N LYS A 112 10.60 -15.18 12.41
CA LYS A 112 11.03 -14.88 13.78
C LYS A 112 11.88 -16.01 14.36
N HIS A 113 11.44 -17.25 14.18
CA HIS A 113 12.18 -18.43 14.64
C HIS A 113 13.54 -18.57 13.91
N SER A 114 13.58 -18.37 12.59
CA SER A 114 14.83 -18.40 11.80
C SER A 114 15.84 -17.34 12.24
N LEU A 115 15.37 -16.13 12.54
CA LEU A 115 16.23 -15.05 13.04
C LEU A 115 16.75 -15.32 14.47
N GLN A 116 15.97 -16.00 15.31
CA GLN A 116 16.39 -16.40 16.66
C GLN A 116 17.39 -17.56 16.64
N THR A 117 17.23 -18.52 15.73
CA THR A 117 18.18 -19.64 15.59
C THR A 117 19.54 -19.22 15.03
N ASN A 118 19.58 -18.19 14.17
CA ASN A 118 20.84 -17.68 13.62
C ASN A 118 21.65 -16.82 14.61
N GLY A 119 21.04 -16.38 15.73
CA GLY A 119 21.75 -15.67 16.81
C GLY A 119 22.45 -16.59 17.81
N ASN A 120 22.17 -17.90 17.79
CA ASN A 120 22.68 -18.85 18.78
C ASN A 120 23.83 -19.75 18.26
N ASN A 121 24.21 -19.62 16.99
CA ASN A 121 25.31 -20.42 16.40
C ASN A 121 26.71 -19.79 16.56
N SER A 122 26.86 -18.76 17.40
CA SER A 122 28.17 -18.15 17.74
C SER A 122 28.74 -18.59 19.09
N MET A 123 28.15 -19.60 19.75
CA MET A 123 28.70 -20.18 21.00
C MET A 123 28.73 -21.71 20.96
N ILE A 124 29.33 -22.30 19.93
CA ILE A 124 29.94 -23.62 20.04
C ILE A 124 31.26 -23.57 19.26
N ASN A 125 32.31 -23.11 19.94
CA ASN A 125 33.71 -23.37 19.62
C ASN A 125 34.24 -24.28 20.73
#